data_AF-A0A183XCX6-F1
#
_entry.id   AF-A0A183XCX6-F1
#
_cell.length_a   1.000
_cell.length_b   1.000
_cell.length_c   1.000
_cell.angle_alpha   90.00
_cell.angle_beta   90.00
_cell.angle_gamma   90.00
#
_symmetry.space_group_name_H-M   'P 1'
#
loop_
_entity.id
_entity.type
_entity.pdbx_description
1 polymer ?
#
loop_
_entity_poly.entity_id
_entity_poly.type
_entity_poly.pdbx_seq_one_letter_code
_entity_poly.pdbx_strand_id
1 'polypeptide(L)'
;MNFIGDMENFPPASNFENTYMRRFYLQKHAELELEMQSLRELKHPEYTSTIQMLEEQFKTELEAEEIADQLEKERIEEQYEREKEAAEKELEERLTELMEAMIQECEEQKKKIDHEFHNSDISSAPANDFPSKKSLRRRPNEPTPYSEKHTHAKTRPNIADALTDQEIQEDLLLLEEAELKSA
;
A
#
# COMPACT_ATOMS: atom_id res chain seq x y z
N MET A 1 33.28 -18.86 52.36
CA MET A 1 33.23 -18.37 53.76
C MET A 1 32.64 -19.47 54.61
N ASN A 2 33.43 -20.05 55.52
CA ASN A 2 32.97 -21.08 56.47
C ASN A 2 32.09 -20.40 57.53
N PHE A 3 30.77 -20.55 57.41
CA PHE A 3 29.83 -20.14 58.45
C PHE A 3 29.66 -21.32 59.43
N ILE A 4 30.76 -21.73 60.06
CA ILE A 4 30.77 -22.65 61.21
C ILE A 4 31.22 -21.79 62.38
N GLY A 5 30.36 -20.82 62.75
CA GLY A 5 30.55 -19.97 63.92
C GLY A 5 29.66 -20.47 65.04
N ASP A 6 30.28 -21.09 66.05
CA ASP A 6 29.95 -20.94 67.47
C ASP A 6 28.48 -21.10 67.89
N MET A 7 27.82 -22.18 67.45
CA MET A 7 26.54 -22.66 68.01
C MET A 7 26.71 -23.34 69.40
N GLU A 8 27.82 -23.15 70.11
CA GLU A 8 28.10 -23.86 71.37
C GLU A 8 27.51 -23.20 72.63
N ASN A 9 26.86 -22.04 72.53
CA ASN A 9 26.32 -21.33 73.70
C ASN A 9 24.83 -20.96 73.60
N PHE A 10 24.03 -21.77 72.91
CA PHE A 10 22.57 -21.65 73.08
C PHE A 10 22.19 -22.32 74.41
N PRO A 11 21.52 -21.62 75.35
CA PRO A 11 20.97 -22.27 76.54
C PRO A 11 20.09 -23.44 76.10
N PRO A 12 19.91 -24.50 76.91
CA PRO A 12 19.07 -25.62 76.54
C PRO A 12 17.66 -25.07 76.29
N ALA A 13 17.34 -24.82 75.02
CA ALA A 13 15.99 -24.47 74.60
C ALA A 13 15.11 -25.55 75.21
N SER A 14 14.05 -25.12 75.90
CA SER A 14 13.15 -26.04 76.58
C SER A 14 12.87 -27.19 75.62
N ASN A 15 12.96 -28.46 76.08
CA ASN A 15 12.72 -29.61 75.21
C ASN A 15 11.40 -29.45 74.41
N PHE A 16 10.46 -28.67 74.95
CA PHE A 16 9.24 -28.25 74.27
C PHE A 16 9.46 -27.31 73.07
N GLU A 17 10.23 -26.22 73.21
CA GLU A 17 10.59 -25.35 72.06
C GLU A 17 11.34 -26.12 70.98
N ASN A 18 12.28 -26.99 71.36
CA ASN A 18 13.03 -27.78 70.40
C ASN A 18 12.10 -28.73 69.62
N THR A 19 11.10 -29.32 70.28
CA THR A 19 10.10 -30.17 69.60
C THR A 19 9.08 -29.39 68.77
N TYR A 20 8.67 -28.19 69.19
CA TYR A 20 7.78 -27.33 68.39
C TYR A 20 8.48 -26.82 67.13
N MET A 21 9.69 -26.25 67.28
CA MET A 21 10.49 -25.76 66.16
C MET A 21 10.81 -26.89 65.19
N ARG A 22 11.22 -28.08 65.70
CA ARG A 22 11.45 -29.25 64.85
C ARG A 22 10.20 -29.66 64.06
N ARG A 23 9.02 -29.66 64.68
CA ARG A 23 7.75 -29.95 63.98
C ARG A 23 7.44 -28.91 62.91
N PHE A 24 7.62 -27.63 63.22
CA PHE A 24 7.43 -26.54 62.27
C PHE A 24 8.34 -26.69 61.04
N TYR A 25 9.64 -26.96 61.23
CA TYR A 25 10.56 -27.17 60.12
C TYR A 25 10.23 -28.41 59.28
N LEU A 26 9.84 -29.53 59.92
CA LEU A 26 9.42 -30.74 59.19
C LEU A 26 8.14 -30.50 58.37
N GLN A 27 7.18 -29.77 58.91
CA GLN A 27 5.98 -29.38 58.18
C GLN A 27 6.33 -28.46 57.01
N LYS A 28 7.15 -27.42 57.23
CA LYS A 28 7.56 -26.50 56.18
C LYS A 28 8.33 -27.20 55.05
N HIS A 29 9.18 -28.16 55.39
CA HIS A 29 9.86 -28.99 54.40
C HIS A 29 8.87 -29.81 53.57
N ALA A 30 7.87 -30.43 54.19
CA ALA A 30 6.85 -31.19 53.47
C ALA A 30 6.00 -30.30 52.53
N GLU A 31 5.67 -29.08 52.97
CA GLU A 31 4.99 -28.07 52.14
C GLU A 31 5.83 -27.71 50.91
N LEU A 32 7.12 -27.43 51.10
CA LEU A 32 8.04 -27.07 50.00
C LEU A 32 8.26 -28.24 49.02
N GLU A 33 8.36 -29.47 49.51
CA GLU A 33 8.47 -30.65 48.65
C GLU A 33 7.19 -30.85 47.80
N LEU A 34 6.01 -30.63 48.39
CA LEU A 34 4.73 -30.69 47.67
C LEU A 34 4.63 -29.57 46.62
N GLU A 35 5.05 -28.36 46.96
CA GLU A 35 5.12 -27.22 46.04
C GLU A 35 6.06 -27.53 44.87
N MET A 36 7.27 -28.02 45.14
CA MET A 36 8.24 -28.45 44.13
C MET A 36 7.70 -29.55 43.23
N GLN A 37 6.99 -30.54 43.78
CA GLN A 37 6.34 -31.59 43.00
C GLN A 37 5.25 -31.00 42.09
N SER A 38 4.39 -30.13 42.62
CA SER A 38 3.31 -29.51 41.83
C SER A 38 3.85 -28.65 40.68
N LEU A 39 4.99 -27.97 40.88
CA LEU A 39 5.69 -27.23 39.83
C LEU A 39 6.25 -28.17 38.76
N ARG A 40 6.90 -29.28 39.14
CA ARG A 40 7.40 -30.29 38.19
C ARG A 40 6.29 -30.93 37.36
N GLU A 41 5.10 -31.09 37.95
CA GLU A 41 3.92 -31.62 37.27
C GLU A 41 3.12 -30.55 36.51
N LEU A 42 3.55 -29.28 36.51
CA LEU A 42 2.84 -28.16 35.89
C LEU A 42 1.40 -27.95 36.44
N LYS A 43 1.20 -28.28 37.72
CA LYS A 43 -0.09 -28.17 38.44
C LYS A 43 -0.08 -27.14 39.55
N HIS A 44 1.02 -26.39 39.69
CA HIS A 44 1.08 -25.32 40.68
C HIS A 44 -0.02 -24.27 40.40
N PRO A 45 -0.78 -23.81 41.40
CA PRO A 45 -1.94 -22.94 41.19
C PRO A 45 -1.61 -21.66 40.41
N GLU A 46 -0.47 -21.01 40.70
CA GLU A 46 -0.04 -19.80 39.99
C GLU A 46 0.29 -20.10 38.52
N TYR A 47 0.92 -21.25 38.25
CA TYR A 47 1.22 -21.68 36.89
C TYR A 47 -0.08 -21.91 36.11
N THR A 48 -1.01 -22.70 36.68
CA THR A 48 -2.28 -22.99 36.01
C THR A 48 -3.12 -21.74 35.78
N SER A 49 -3.12 -20.79 36.72
CA SER A 49 -3.81 -19.51 36.57
C SER A 49 -3.20 -18.67 35.44
N THR A 50 -1.87 -18.67 35.34
CA THR A 50 -1.16 -17.94 34.27
C THR A 50 -1.44 -18.55 32.90
N ILE A 51 -1.44 -19.89 32.79
CA ILE A 51 -1.78 -20.58 31.55
C ILE A 51 -3.21 -20.28 31.11
N GLN A 52 -4.19 -20.36 32.01
CA GLN A 52 -5.59 -20.04 31.70
C GLN A 52 -5.74 -18.60 31.20
N MET A 53 -5.07 -17.64 31.84
CA MET A 53 -5.06 -16.24 31.40
C MET A 53 -4.45 -16.08 30.00
N LEU A 54 -3.33 -16.75 29.72
CA LEU A 54 -2.68 -16.70 28.41
C LEU A 54 -3.53 -17.36 27.31
N GLU A 55 -4.19 -18.47 27.61
CA GLU A 55 -5.12 -19.14 26.68
C GLU A 55 -6.32 -18.24 26.35
N GLU A 56 -6.87 -17.54 27.34
CA GLU A 56 -7.95 -16.59 27.14
C GLU A 56 -7.49 -15.40 26.28
N GLN A 57 -6.33 -14.82 26.58
CA GLN A 57 -5.73 -13.73 25.79
C GLN A 57 -5.47 -14.15 24.34
N PHE A 58 -4.87 -15.32 24.14
CA PHE A 58 -4.62 -15.86 22.81
C PHE A 58 -5.92 -16.05 22.03
N LYS A 59 -6.95 -16.60 22.67
CA LYS A 59 -8.25 -16.77 22.04
C LYS A 59 -8.86 -15.43 21.63
N THR A 60 -8.84 -14.43 22.51
CA THR A 60 -9.38 -13.11 22.19
C THR A 60 -8.61 -12.41 21.07
N GLU A 61 -7.29 -12.57 21.04
CA GLU A 61 -6.44 -12.01 19.99
C GLU A 61 -6.71 -12.69 18.65
N LEU A 62 -6.84 -14.02 18.64
CA LEU A 62 -7.17 -14.76 17.43
C LEU A 62 -8.53 -14.36 16.86
N GLU A 63 -9.55 -14.23 17.71
CA GLU A 63 -10.88 -13.75 17.28
C GLU A 63 -10.82 -12.33 16.73
N ALA A 64 -10.01 -11.45 17.33
CA ALA A 64 -9.84 -10.08 16.85
C ALA A 64 -9.14 -10.03 15.48
N GLU A 65 -8.10 -10.85 15.28
CA GLU A 65 -7.37 -10.96 14.02
C GLU A 65 -8.25 -11.51 12.89
N GLU A 66 -9.05 -12.54 13.17
CA GLU A 66 -10.01 -13.10 12.19
C GLU A 66 -11.06 -12.06 11.76
N ILE A 67 -11.55 -11.25 12.71
CA ILE A 67 -12.47 -10.15 12.41
C ILE A 67 -11.77 -9.07 11.58
N ALA A 68 -10.54 -8.72 11.92
CA ALA A 68 -9.77 -7.70 11.21
C ALA A 68 -9.49 -8.12 9.76
N ASP A 69 -9.08 -9.36 9.53
CA ASP A 69 -8.87 -9.93 8.19
C ASP A 69 -10.16 -9.93 7.35
N GLN A 70 -11.29 -10.30 7.95
CA GLN A 70 -12.58 -10.27 7.26
C GLN A 70 -13.00 -8.84 6.87
N LEU A 71 -12.85 -7.88 7.80
CA LEU A 71 -13.15 -6.46 7.52
C LEU A 71 -12.23 -5.87 6.45
N GLU A 72 -10.95 -6.27 6.45
CA GLU A 72 -9.99 -5.84 5.44
C GLU A 72 -10.37 -6.36 4.04
N LYS A 73 -10.74 -7.64 3.94
CA LYS A 73 -11.24 -8.22 2.68
C LYS A 73 -12.48 -7.52 2.17
N GLU A 74 -13.45 -7.24 3.05
CA GLU A 74 -14.66 -6.51 2.70
C GLU A 74 -14.35 -5.09 2.21
N ARG A 75 -13.42 -4.39 2.87
CA ARG A 75 -12.97 -3.06 2.46
C ARG A 75 -12.32 -3.07 1.08
N ILE A 76 -11.45 -4.06 0.82
CA ILE A 76 -10.78 -4.21 -0.47
C ILE A 76 -11.81 -4.47 -1.59
N GLU A 77 -12.77 -5.35 -1.35
CA GLU A 77 -13.83 -5.66 -2.32
C GLU A 77 -14.70 -4.42 -2.62
N GLU A 78 -15.10 -3.68 -1.59
CA GLU A 78 -15.87 -2.45 -1.76
C GLU A 78 -15.09 -1.39 -2.54
N GLN A 79 -13.78 -1.24 -2.24
CA GLN A 79 -12.92 -0.33 -2.97
C GLN A 79 -12.78 -0.73 -4.44
N TYR A 80 -12.58 -2.02 -4.71
CA TYR A 80 -12.47 -2.54 -6.07
C TYR A 80 -13.73 -2.27 -6.89
N GLU A 81 -14.92 -2.58 -6.37
CA GLU A 81 -16.16 -2.32 -7.10
C GLU A 81 -16.41 -0.82 -7.31
N ARG A 82 -16.07 0.03 -6.33
CA ARG A 82 -16.15 1.49 -6.47
C ARG A 82 -15.20 2.02 -7.55
N GLU A 83 -13.96 1.54 -7.58
CA GLU A 83 -12.98 1.93 -8.59
C GLU A 83 -13.38 1.48 -9.99
N LYS A 84 -13.90 0.25 -10.10
CA LYS A 84 -14.41 -0.30 -11.35
C LYS A 84 -15.60 0.50 -11.88
N GLU A 85 -16.58 0.82 -11.04
CA GLU A 85 -17.72 1.66 -11.42
C GLU A 85 -17.26 3.06 -11.86
N ALA A 86 -16.32 3.65 -11.11
CA ALA A 86 -15.76 4.95 -11.47
C ALA A 86 -15.02 4.92 -12.82
N ALA A 87 -14.26 3.87 -13.10
CA ALA A 87 -13.55 3.70 -14.36
C ALA A 87 -14.51 3.46 -15.55
N GLU A 88 -15.55 2.66 -15.35
CA GLU A 88 -16.60 2.44 -16.36
C GLU A 88 -17.33 3.74 -16.70
N LYS A 89 -17.68 4.53 -15.67
CA LYS A 89 -18.31 5.83 -15.83
C LYS A 89 -17.40 6.84 -16.53
N GLU A 90 -16.13 6.93 -16.14
CA GLU A 90 -15.16 7.81 -16.80
C GLU A 90 -15.01 7.45 -18.28
N LEU A 91 -14.97 6.15 -18.61
CA LEU A 91 -14.91 5.70 -19.99
C LEU A 91 -16.14 6.15 -20.79
N GLU A 92 -17.34 6.00 -20.25
CA GLU A 92 -18.58 6.43 -20.91
C GLU A 92 -18.63 7.95 -21.11
N GLU A 93 -18.23 8.74 -20.09
CA GLU A 93 -18.13 10.18 -20.18
C GLU A 93 -17.15 10.59 -21.29
N ARG A 94 -15.96 9.98 -21.34
CA ARG A 94 -14.94 10.28 -22.36
C ARG A 94 -15.36 9.89 -23.78
N LEU A 95 -16.09 8.79 -23.95
CA LEU A 95 -16.65 8.41 -25.23
C LEU A 95 -17.69 9.42 -25.71
N THR A 96 -18.52 9.91 -24.78
CA THR A 96 -19.54 10.94 -25.07
C THR A 96 -18.88 12.26 -25.46
N GLU A 97 -17.91 12.74 -24.67
CA GLU A 97 -17.14 13.95 -24.96
C GLU A 97 -16.44 13.87 -26.33
N LEU A 98 -15.84 12.72 -26.64
CA LEU A 98 -15.17 12.50 -27.93
C LEU A 98 -16.16 12.57 -29.09
N MET A 99 -17.32 11.93 -28.95
CA MET A 99 -18.37 11.97 -29.98
C MET A 99 -18.88 13.40 -30.20
N GLU A 100 -19.13 14.15 -29.13
CA GLU A 100 -19.55 15.55 -29.21
C GLU A 100 -18.49 16.43 -29.88
N ALA A 101 -17.21 16.25 -29.54
CA ALA A 101 -16.10 16.96 -30.16
C ALA A 101 -16.01 16.68 -31.68
N MET A 102 -16.19 15.42 -32.09
CA MET A 102 -16.20 15.04 -33.51
C MET A 102 -17.37 15.66 -34.27
N ILE A 103 -18.57 15.69 -33.65
CA ILE A 103 -19.74 16.36 -34.22
C ILE A 103 -19.47 17.86 -34.39
N GLN A 104 -18.93 18.53 -33.36
CA GLN A 104 -18.59 19.94 -33.42
C GLN A 104 -17.58 20.23 -34.54
N GLU A 105 -16.54 19.42 -34.69
CA GLU A 105 -15.56 19.55 -35.78
C GLU A 105 -16.23 19.45 -37.16
N CYS A 106 -17.16 18.50 -37.34
CA CYS A 106 -17.89 18.34 -38.59
C CYS A 106 -18.81 19.54 -38.88
N GLU A 107 -19.47 20.10 -37.86
CA GLU A 107 -20.31 21.30 -37.99
C GLU A 107 -19.49 22.55 -38.31
N GLU A 108 -18.33 22.72 -37.70
CA GLU A 108 -17.38 23.81 -38.00
C GLU A 108 -16.83 23.69 -39.42
N GLN A 109 -16.46 22.49 -39.84
CA GLN A 109 -15.99 22.24 -41.19
C GLN A 109 -17.09 22.54 -42.23
N LYS A 110 -18.33 22.17 -41.94
CA LYS A 110 -19.49 22.52 -42.77
C LYS A 110 -19.68 24.04 -42.85
N LYS A 111 -19.68 24.75 -41.71
CA LYS A 111 -19.79 26.22 -41.67
C LYS A 111 -18.67 26.89 -42.48
N LYS A 112 -17.45 26.36 -42.40
CA LYS A 112 -16.31 26.86 -43.16
C LYS A 112 -16.52 26.69 -44.67
N ILE A 113 -16.97 25.51 -45.12
CA ILE A 113 -17.28 25.27 -46.53
C ILE A 113 -18.39 26.20 -47.01
N ASP A 114 -19.46 26.38 -46.22
CA ASP A 114 -20.55 27.29 -46.55
C ASP A 114 -20.05 28.74 -46.66
N HIS A 115 -19.19 29.19 -45.73
CA HIS A 115 -18.58 30.51 -45.77
C HIS A 115 -17.70 30.70 -47.00
N GLU A 116 -16.86 29.72 -47.34
CA GLU A 116 -16.01 29.75 -48.53
C GLU A 116 -16.86 29.77 -49.82
N PHE A 117 -17.94 29.01 -49.87
CA PHE A 117 -18.86 28.98 -51.00
C PHE A 117 -19.55 30.34 -51.23
N HIS A 118 -20.04 30.98 -50.17
CA HIS A 118 -20.72 32.28 -50.26
C HIS A 118 -19.76 33.45 -50.57
N ASN A 119 -18.50 33.37 -50.14
CA ASN A 119 -17.51 34.41 -50.37
C ASN A 119 -16.62 34.19 -51.61
N SER A 120 -16.76 33.05 -52.29
CA SER A 120 -16.10 32.80 -53.56
C SER A 120 -16.74 33.70 -54.63
N ASP A 121 -16.18 34.91 -54.77
CA ASP A 121 -16.57 35.86 -55.78
C ASP A 121 -16.19 35.33 -57.17
N ILE A 122 -17.13 34.59 -57.78
CA ILE A 122 -17.03 34.07 -59.15
C ILE A 122 -16.76 35.21 -60.15
N SER A 123 -17.17 36.43 -59.82
CA SER A 123 -16.97 37.61 -60.67
C SER A 123 -15.53 38.14 -60.63
N SER A 124 -14.74 37.79 -59.62
CA SER A 124 -13.37 38.32 -59.46
C SER A 124 -12.32 37.60 -60.29
N ALA A 125 -12.66 36.52 -61.01
CA ALA A 125 -11.72 35.83 -61.89
C ALA A 125 -11.20 36.83 -62.95
N PRO A 126 -9.92 37.25 -62.90
CA PRO A 126 -9.41 38.17 -63.89
C PRO A 126 -9.48 37.49 -65.25
N ALA A 127 -10.14 38.15 -66.19
CA ALA A 127 -10.24 37.69 -67.56
C ALA A 127 -8.84 37.54 -68.15
N ASN A 128 -8.33 36.30 -68.20
CA ASN A 128 -7.31 35.80 -69.13
C ASN A 128 -6.05 36.66 -69.41
N ASP A 129 -5.57 37.46 -68.46
CA ASP A 129 -4.23 38.02 -68.55
C ASP A 129 -3.21 37.01 -68.03
N PHE A 130 -2.82 36.07 -68.90
CA PHE A 130 -1.72 35.13 -68.63
C PHE A 130 -0.41 35.90 -68.43
N PRO A 131 0.16 35.98 -67.22
CA PRO A 131 1.43 36.66 -67.03
C PRO A 131 2.54 35.77 -67.60
N SER A 132 3.34 36.37 -68.48
CA SER A 132 4.53 35.79 -69.10
C SER A 132 5.41 35.04 -68.06
N LYS A 133 5.89 33.86 -68.47
CA LYS A 133 6.61 32.84 -67.68
C LYS A 133 7.81 33.39 -66.91
N LYS A 134 7.57 34.09 -65.80
CA LYS A 134 8.59 34.39 -64.79
C LYS A 134 8.40 33.34 -63.71
N SER A 135 9.44 32.54 -63.47
CA SER A 135 9.48 31.50 -62.43
C SER A 135 8.77 32.02 -61.18
N LEU A 136 7.69 31.36 -60.77
CA LEU A 136 6.90 31.82 -59.62
C LEU A 136 7.86 32.00 -58.44
N ARG A 137 8.03 33.26 -58.02
CA ARG A 137 8.54 33.52 -56.69
C ARG A 137 7.48 33.00 -55.75
N ARG A 138 7.85 32.06 -54.87
CA ARG A 138 6.96 31.54 -53.84
C ARG A 138 6.32 32.71 -53.11
N ARG A 139 5.00 32.70 -52.98
CA ARG A 139 4.32 33.73 -52.20
C ARG A 139 4.80 33.60 -50.75
N PRO A 140 4.99 34.70 -50.00
CA PRO A 140 5.33 34.62 -48.58
C PRO A 140 4.41 33.71 -47.77
N ASN A 141 3.16 33.55 -48.22
CA ASN A 141 2.15 32.70 -47.59
C ASN A 141 1.91 31.38 -48.35
N GLU A 142 2.79 30.98 -49.27
CA GLU A 142 2.67 29.68 -49.93
C GLU A 142 3.38 28.62 -49.08
N PRO A 143 2.65 27.58 -48.60
CA PRO A 143 3.22 26.56 -47.73
C PRO A 143 4.44 25.93 -48.38
N THR A 144 5.51 25.77 -47.60
CA THR A 144 6.69 25.01 -48.03
C THR A 144 6.26 23.63 -48.53
N PRO A 145 6.82 23.12 -49.65
CA PRO A 145 6.55 21.76 -50.08
C PRO A 145 6.73 20.83 -48.91
N TYR A 146 5.71 20.01 -48.67
CA TYR A 146 5.58 19.10 -47.55
C TYR A 146 6.86 18.29 -47.41
N SER A 147 7.71 18.71 -46.48
CA SER A 147 8.88 17.94 -46.07
C SER A 147 8.37 17.02 -44.97
N GLU A 148 8.30 15.72 -45.26
CA GLU A 148 7.99 14.67 -44.28
C GLU A 148 8.84 14.78 -43.00
N LYS A 149 9.99 15.46 -43.04
CA LYS A 149 10.82 15.68 -41.85
C LYS A 149 10.12 16.48 -40.74
N HIS A 150 9.04 17.20 -41.04
CA HIS A 150 8.29 17.96 -40.03
C HIS A 150 7.08 17.22 -39.45
N THR A 151 6.80 15.98 -39.84
CA THR A 151 6.08 15.07 -38.93
C THR A 151 7.05 14.64 -37.84
N HIS A 152 7.54 15.60 -37.05
CA HIS A 152 7.98 15.28 -35.71
C HIS A 152 6.74 14.68 -35.07
N ALA A 153 6.74 13.34 -34.99
CA ALA A 153 5.80 12.57 -34.21
C ALA A 153 5.55 13.37 -32.97
N LYS A 154 4.29 13.80 -32.77
CA LYS A 154 3.82 14.40 -31.52
C LYS A 154 4.49 13.57 -30.45
N THR A 155 5.48 14.17 -29.81
CA THR A 155 6.34 13.51 -28.84
C THR A 155 5.35 12.86 -27.89
N ARG A 156 5.25 11.53 -27.95
CA ARG A 156 4.55 10.81 -26.90
C ARG A 156 5.12 11.39 -25.61
N PRO A 157 4.29 11.80 -24.64
CA PRO A 157 4.81 12.22 -23.35
C PRO A 157 5.84 11.17 -22.97
N ASN A 158 7.05 11.61 -22.65
CA ASN A 158 8.16 10.74 -22.33
C ASN A 158 7.80 10.14 -20.97
N ILE A 159 6.93 9.12 -20.97
CA ILE A 159 6.58 8.36 -19.80
C ILE A 159 7.86 7.61 -19.48
N ALA A 160 8.47 8.00 -18.36
CA ALA A 160 9.66 7.33 -17.87
C ALA A 160 9.21 5.94 -17.38
N ASP A 161 9.23 4.95 -18.29
CA ASP A 161 8.92 3.55 -17.97
C ASP A 161 10.03 2.89 -17.11
N ALA A 162 11.14 3.60 -16.89
CA ALA A 162 12.25 3.15 -16.07
C ALA A 162 12.21 3.86 -14.70
N LEU A 163 12.21 3.07 -13.64
CA LEU A 163 12.45 3.57 -12.28
C LEU A 163 13.82 4.27 -12.23
N THR A 164 13.87 5.32 -11.44
CA THR A 164 15.11 6.00 -11.09
C THR A 164 15.95 5.14 -10.15
N ASP A 165 17.27 5.33 -10.15
CA ASP A 165 18.18 4.65 -9.21
C ASP A 165 17.76 4.87 -7.73
N GLN A 166 17.11 5.99 -7.44
CA GLN A 166 16.58 6.30 -6.11
C GLN A 166 15.39 5.41 -5.75
N GLU A 167 14.40 5.28 -6.63
CA GLU A 167 13.23 4.40 -6.40
C GLU A 167 13.67 2.95 -6.23
N ILE A 168 14.61 2.49 -7.07
CA ILE A 168 15.19 1.14 -6.96
C ILE A 168 15.86 0.96 -5.59
N GLN A 169 16.58 1.96 -5.10
CA GLN A 169 17.26 1.88 -3.80
C GLN A 169 16.29 1.89 -2.62
N GLU A 170 15.18 2.64 -2.71
CA GLU A 170 14.11 2.64 -1.72
C GLU A 170 13.41 1.27 -1.65
N ASP A 171 13.08 0.69 -2.79
CA ASP A 171 12.49 -0.65 -2.86
C ASP A 171 13.41 -1.73 -2.27
N LEU A 172 14.72 -1.64 -2.54
CA LEU A 172 15.70 -2.57 -1.97
C LEU A 172 15.77 -2.47 -0.43
N LEU A 173 15.66 -1.27 0.14
CA LEU A 173 15.62 -1.09 1.60
C LEU A 173 14.35 -1.69 2.21
N LEU A 174 13.20 -1.52 1.54
CA LEU A 174 11.94 -2.11 1.96
C LEU A 174 11.98 -3.64 1.94
N LEU A 175 12.65 -4.23 0.94
CA LEU A 175 12.85 -5.67 0.86
C LEU A 175 13.77 -6.19 1.98
N GLU A 176 14.87 -5.49 2.28
CA GLU A 176 15.78 -5.86 3.38
C GLU A 176 15.07 -5.79 4.76
N GLU A 177 14.25 -4.76 4.97
CA GLU A 177 13.44 -4.63 6.19
C GLU A 177 12.40 -5.76 6.31
N ALA A 178 11.74 -6.12 5.20
CA ALA A 178 10.77 -7.20 5.16
C ALA A 178 11.42 -8.56 5.44
N GLU A 179 12.61 -8.81 4.88
CA GLU A 179 13.38 -10.03 5.14
C GLU A 179 13.75 -10.14 6.63
N LEU A 180 14.23 -9.05 7.25
CA LEU A 180 14.58 -9.01 8.68
C LEU A 180 13.38 -9.23 9.61
N LYS A 181 12.17 -8.82 9.22
CA LYS A 181 10.94 -9.07 10.00
C LYS A 181 10.41 -10.48 9.84
N SER A 182 10.71 -11.14 8.72
CA SER A 182 10.29 -12.52 8.44
C SER A 182 11.22 -13.58 9.05
N ALA A 183 12.44 -13.18 9.46
CA ALA A 183 13.46 -14.02 10.07
C ALA A 183 13.39 -14.02 11.61
#